data_AF-A0A6J6XQX5-F1
#
_entry.id   AF-A0A6J6XQX5-F1
#
_cell.length_a   1.000
_cell.length_b   1.000
_cell.length_c   1.000
_cell.angle_alpha   90.00
_cell.angle_beta   90.00
_cell.angle_gamma   90.00
#
_symmetry.space_group_name_H-M   'P 1'
#
loop_
_entity.id
_entity.type
_entity.pdbx_description
1 polymer ?
#
loop_
_entity_poly.entity_id
_entity_poly.type
_entity_poly.pdbx_seq_one_letter_code
_entity_poly.pdbx_strand_id
1 'polypeptide(L)'
;MELSPDSVSGTTFRIVKKGCDPEEVRTYLAQLAVSFEAMQKHAAAMEARARAATARLQEIAAQPAVAPAGPTQDEAADSISRAMLLAQRTADTTVREAEIEAAQIITRAKAEAQILLDSGQGALNRMLDEAKHDARKAAEGELKRVEDEVASMLARRDFLLSDVEHLEQHIVTQRERLRDVASALNDLVSRVPGGLADLRRPLISAVSEHNADTADSDDGDDDSDSDSEDTVDTVDIDGTPAWGMAPPDPARAALLAGAEHAPLPMVVPDNAQELYDVTQPIPRVRFAAAEDLPDGSGRPG
;
A
#
# COMPACT_ATOMS: atom_id res chain seq x y z
N MET A 1 -12.17 36.95 6.34
CA MET A 1 -12.94 35.74 6.00
C MET A 1 -12.79 34.81 7.18
N GLU A 2 -13.84 34.62 7.97
CA GLU A 2 -13.78 33.67 9.09
C GLU A 2 -14.10 32.28 8.57
N LEU A 3 -13.09 31.41 8.57
CA LEU A 3 -13.25 29.99 8.27
C LEU A 3 -13.91 29.35 9.48
N SER A 4 -15.18 28.96 9.34
CA SER A 4 -15.89 28.16 10.34
C SER A 4 -15.51 26.67 10.17
N PRO A 5 -15.39 25.87 11.24
CA PRO A 5 -15.11 24.43 11.11
C PRO A 5 -16.11 23.70 10.20
N ASP A 6 -17.38 24.11 10.20
CA ASP A 6 -18.42 23.59 9.30
C ASP A 6 -18.19 23.98 7.83
N SER A 7 -17.57 25.14 7.60
CA SER A 7 -17.22 25.58 6.24
C SER A 7 -16.04 24.81 5.67
N VAL A 8 -15.14 24.29 6.52
CA VAL A 8 -13.96 23.51 6.11
C VAL A 8 -14.36 22.09 5.73
N SER A 9 -15.21 21.43 6.53
CA SER A 9 -15.68 20.07 6.26
C SER A 9 -16.64 19.98 5.07
N GLY A 10 -17.42 21.05 4.81
CA GLY A 10 -18.34 21.13 3.67
C GLY A 10 -17.70 21.48 2.32
N THR A 11 -16.40 21.76 2.26
CA THR A 11 -15.72 22.10 1.00
C THR A 11 -15.61 20.87 0.08
N THR A 12 -15.98 21.03 -1.20
CA THR A 12 -15.84 19.97 -2.22
C THR A 12 -14.90 20.42 -3.33
N PHE A 13 -14.04 19.51 -3.79
CA PHE A 13 -13.03 19.78 -4.81
C PHE A 13 -13.38 19.10 -6.14
N ARG A 14 -12.94 19.70 -7.25
CA ARG A 14 -13.12 19.13 -8.60
C ARG A 14 -12.15 17.96 -8.81
N ILE A 15 -12.66 16.83 -9.28
CA ILE A 15 -11.86 15.62 -9.55
C ILE A 15 -11.11 15.78 -10.89
N VAL A 16 -9.80 15.52 -10.89
CA VAL A 16 -8.92 15.63 -12.06
C VAL A 16 -8.24 14.27 -12.31
N LYS A 17 -7.97 13.91 -13.57
CA LYS A 17 -7.47 12.58 -14.02
C LYS A 17 -6.15 12.13 -13.36
N LYS A 18 -5.37 13.06 -12.80
CA LYS A 18 -4.26 12.82 -11.87
C LYS A 18 -4.41 13.80 -10.70
N GLY A 19 -5.08 13.38 -9.63
CA GLY A 19 -5.34 14.19 -8.45
C GLY A 19 -5.26 13.37 -7.17
N CYS A 20 -5.30 14.05 -6.01
CA CYS A 20 -5.36 13.40 -4.70
C CYS A 20 -6.66 12.58 -4.55
N ASP A 21 -6.59 11.52 -3.74
CA ASP A 21 -7.74 10.68 -3.43
C ASP A 21 -8.81 11.49 -2.67
N PRO A 22 -10.07 11.55 -3.16
CA PRO A 22 -11.14 12.28 -2.49
C PRO A 22 -11.42 11.82 -1.05
N GLU A 23 -11.23 10.55 -0.72
CA GLU A 23 -11.51 10.03 0.64
C GLU A 23 -10.41 10.45 1.63
N GLU A 24 -9.16 10.49 1.19
CA GLU A 24 -8.04 10.99 2.00
C GLU A 24 -8.20 12.48 2.30
N VAL A 25 -8.62 13.26 1.29
CA VAL A 25 -8.92 14.69 1.45
C VAL A 25 -10.07 14.92 2.43
N ARG A 26 -11.15 14.13 2.37
CA ARG A 26 -12.26 14.22 3.33
C ARG A 26 -11.81 13.92 4.76
N THR A 27 -11.01 12.88 4.93
CA THR A 27 -10.43 12.51 6.23
C THR A 27 -9.56 13.63 6.78
N TYR A 28 -8.72 14.24 5.95
CA TYR A 28 -7.90 15.38 6.32
C TYR A 28 -8.73 16.61 6.71
N LEU A 29 -9.77 16.96 5.94
CA LEU A 29 -10.67 18.08 6.26
C LEU A 29 -11.41 17.86 7.59
N ALA A 30 -11.83 16.63 7.89
CA ALA A 30 -12.46 16.29 9.17
C ALA A 30 -11.48 16.47 10.35
N GLN A 31 -10.23 16.00 10.20
CA GLN A 31 -9.19 16.22 11.21
C GLN A 31 -8.87 17.71 11.40
N LEU A 32 -8.84 18.47 10.30
CA LEU A 32 -8.60 19.90 10.33
C LEU A 32 -9.72 20.64 11.07
N ALA A 33 -10.98 20.28 10.83
CA ALA A 33 -12.13 20.84 11.54
C ALA A 33 -12.05 20.61 13.06
N VAL A 34 -11.71 19.38 13.49
CA VAL A 34 -11.50 19.04 14.90
C VAL A 34 -10.35 19.85 15.51
N SER A 35 -9.23 19.98 14.79
CA SER A 35 -8.08 20.76 15.25
C SER A 35 -8.42 22.25 15.41
N PHE A 36 -9.24 22.78 14.51
CA PHE A 36 -9.68 24.17 14.53
C PHE A 36 -10.63 24.44 15.72
N GLU A 37 -11.58 23.54 15.97
CA GLU A 37 -12.44 23.61 17.15
C GLU A 37 -11.63 23.56 18.46
N ALA A 38 -10.60 22.71 18.51
CA ALA A 38 -9.69 22.63 19.66
C ALA A 38 -8.89 23.93 19.87
N MET A 39 -8.37 24.53 18.79
CA MET A 39 -7.67 25.82 18.85
C MET A 39 -8.61 26.94 19.31
N GLN A 40 -9.85 26.97 18.81
CA GLN A 40 -10.84 27.97 19.20
C GLN A 40 -11.22 27.85 20.67
N LYS A 41 -11.43 26.63 21.18
CA LYS A 41 -11.64 26.35 22.60
C LYS A 41 -10.44 26.79 23.46
N HIS A 42 -9.22 26.55 22.98
CA HIS A 42 -8.00 26.97 23.68
C HIS A 42 -7.85 28.49 23.73
N ALA A 43 -8.14 29.19 22.63
CA ALA A 43 -8.13 30.65 22.57
C ALA A 43 -9.15 31.27 23.55
N ALA A 44 -10.39 30.75 23.57
CA ALA A 44 -11.41 31.20 24.51
C ALA A 44 -11.01 30.96 25.98
N ALA A 45 -10.36 29.83 26.28
CA ALA A 45 -9.86 29.54 27.63
C ALA A 45 -8.70 30.46 28.05
N MET A 46 -7.78 30.77 27.13
CA MET A 46 -6.70 31.75 27.35
C MET A 46 -7.27 33.14 27.63
N GLU A 47 -8.26 33.58 26.84
CA GLU A 47 -8.90 34.88 27.00
C GLU A 47 -9.66 35.01 28.32
N ALA A 48 -10.38 33.95 28.73
CA ALA A 48 -11.06 33.90 30.02
C ALA A 48 -10.06 33.99 31.20
N ARG A 49 -8.92 33.30 31.10
CA ARG A 49 -7.85 33.38 32.10
C ARG A 49 -7.19 34.75 32.16
N ALA A 50 -6.93 35.37 31.01
CA ALA A 50 -6.38 36.71 30.94
C ALA A 50 -7.33 37.72 31.61
N ARG A 51 -8.64 37.64 31.31
CA ARG A 51 -9.66 38.48 31.99
C ARG A 51 -9.68 38.26 33.51
N ALA A 52 -9.62 37.01 33.98
CA ALA A 52 -9.60 36.70 35.40
C ALA A 52 -8.32 37.24 36.10
N ALA A 53 -7.16 37.15 35.45
CA ALA A 53 -5.92 37.71 35.96
C ALA A 53 -5.97 39.24 36.05
N THR A 54 -6.54 39.91 35.04
CA THR A 54 -6.70 41.37 35.06
C THR A 54 -7.65 41.83 36.18
N ALA A 55 -8.72 41.08 36.47
CA ALA A 55 -9.62 41.39 37.57
C ALA A 55 -8.91 41.27 38.93
N ARG A 56 -8.08 40.23 39.12
CA ARG A 56 -7.29 40.05 40.36
C ARG A 56 -6.26 41.16 40.57
N LEU A 57 -5.63 41.64 39.51
CA LEU A 57 -4.66 42.75 39.60
C LEU A 57 -5.35 44.06 39.99
N GLN A 58 -6.58 44.30 39.52
CA GLN A 58 -7.37 45.47 39.92
C GLN A 58 -7.77 45.41 41.40
N GLU A 59 -8.07 44.23 41.94
CA GLU A 59 -8.40 44.04 43.36
C GLU A 59 -7.20 44.30 44.29
N ILE A 60 -5.99 43.86 43.89
CA ILE A 60 -4.76 44.09 44.65
C ILE A 60 -4.34 45.57 44.62
N ALA A 61 -4.51 46.25 43.48
CA ALA A 61 -4.19 47.68 43.35
C ALA A 61 -5.10 48.59 44.19
N ALA A 62 -6.28 48.10 44.62
CA ALA A 62 -7.21 48.85 45.45
C ALA A 62 -6.91 48.77 46.97
N GLN A 63 -5.88 48.02 47.39
CA GLN A 63 -5.53 47.84 48.80
C GLN A 63 -4.57 48.96 49.29
N PRO A 64 -4.95 49.78 50.29
CA PRO A 64 -4.12 50.90 50.75
C PRO A 64 -2.91 50.42 51.56
N ALA A 65 -1.71 50.83 51.13
CA ALA A 65 -0.44 50.54 51.80
C ALA A 65 -0.28 51.35 53.10
N VAL A 66 -0.07 50.66 54.23
CA VAL A 66 0.23 51.26 55.54
C VAL A 66 1.75 51.26 55.74
N ALA A 67 2.36 52.43 55.94
CA ALA A 67 3.80 52.62 56.08
C ALA A 67 4.24 52.69 57.56
N PRO A 68 5.30 51.99 58.00
CA PRO A 68 5.90 52.16 59.33
C PRO A 68 7.18 53.03 59.32
N ALA A 69 7.47 53.64 60.47
CA ALA A 69 8.54 54.61 60.74
C ALA A 69 9.96 54.00 60.82
N GLY A 70 10.99 54.81 60.50
CA GLY A 70 12.35 54.36 60.20
C GLY A 70 13.33 54.18 61.40
N PRO A 71 14.30 53.25 61.29
CA PRO A 71 15.31 52.95 62.32
C PRO A 71 16.58 53.83 62.23
N THR A 72 17.45 53.73 63.25
CA THR A 72 18.73 54.48 63.37
C THR A 72 19.87 53.90 62.50
N GLN A 73 20.91 54.70 62.22
CA GLN A 73 21.93 54.41 61.17
C GLN A 73 22.82 53.18 61.43
N ASP A 74 23.18 52.90 62.68
CA ASP A 74 24.02 51.74 63.03
C ASP A 74 23.20 50.43 63.05
N GLU A 75 21.95 50.48 63.53
CA GLU A 75 21.00 49.36 63.44
C GLU A 75 20.65 49.02 61.99
N ALA A 76 20.66 50.03 61.11
CA ALA A 76 20.50 49.84 59.67
C ALA A 76 21.67 49.04 59.07
N ALA A 77 22.92 49.31 59.48
CA ALA A 77 24.08 48.56 58.97
C ALA A 77 24.07 47.07 59.39
N ASP A 78 23.73 46.80 60.66
CA ASP A 78 23.65 45.42 61.19
C ASP A 78 22.44 44.63 60.70
N SER A 79 21.36 45.32 60.31
CA SER A 79 20.22 44.69 59.65
C SER A 79 20.50 44.42 58.18
N ILE A 80 21.21 45.30 57.48
CA ILE A 80 21.65 45.10 56.10
C ILE A 80 22.60 43.89 55.99
N SER A 81 23.58 43.75 56.89
CA SER A 81 24.52 42.62 56.86
C SER A 81 23.83 41.27 57.12
N ARG A 82 22.89 41.21 58.09
CA ARG A 82 22.06 40.04 58.33
C ARG A 82 21.13 39.73 57.16
N ALA A 83 20.54 40.75 56.54
CA ALA A 83 19.70 40.59 55.36
C ALA A 83 20.50 40.05 54.16
N MET A 84 21.73 40.51 53.96
CA MET A 84 22.60 40.03 52.89
C MET A 84 23.01 38.56 53.09
N LEU A 85 23.36 38.16 54.31
CA LEU A 85 23.67 36.76 54.63
C LEU A 85 22.44 35.86 54.48
N LEU A 86 21.26 36.33 54.88
CA LEU A 86 20.01 35.59 54.67
C LEU A 86 19.70 35.47 53.18
N ALA A 87 19.82 36.56 52.43
CA ALA A 87 19.61 36.59 50.98
C ALA A 87 20.59 35.65 50.25
N GLN A 88 21.86 35.65 50.64
CA GLN A 88 22.86 34.73 50.09
C GLN A 88 22.52 33.28 50.42
N ARG A 89 22.15 32.98 51.68
CA ARG A 89 21.74 31.63 52.06
C ARG A 89 20.49 31.18 51.28
N THR A 90 19.51 32.07 51.09
CA THR A 90 18.33 31.76 50.28
C THR A 90 18.70 31.56 48.80
N ALA A 91 19.64 32.34 48.27
CA ALA A 91 20.14 32.13 46.91
C ALA A 91 20.81 30.76 46.79
N ASP A 92 21.70 30.39 47.70
CA ASP A 92 22.39 29.10 47.69
C ASP A 92 21.44 27.91 47.87
N THR A 93 20.35 28.07 48.64
CA THR A 93 19.30 27.04 48.72
C THR A 93 18.52 26.93 47.42
N THR A 94 18.13 28.06 46.81
CA THR A 94 17.40 28.03 45.53
C THR A 94 18.24 27.47 44.38
N VAL A 95 19.54 27.76 44.34
CA VAL A 95 20.46 27.19 43.34
C VAL A 95 20.56 25.68 43.52
N ARG A 96 20.75 25.20 44.76
CA ARG A 96 20.83 23.77 45.05
C ARG A 96 19.53 23.04 44.72
N GLU A 97 18.38 23.65 45.03
CA GLU A 97 17.07 23.09 44.67
C GLU A 97 16.89 23.02 43.16
N ALA A 98 17.23 24.09 42.42
CA ALA A 98 17.19 24.11 40.97
C ALA A 98 18.13 23.09 40.33
N GLU A 99 19.33 22.86 40.88
CA GLU A 99 20.26 21.83 40.43
C GLU A 99 19.70 20.41 40.62
N ILE A 100 19.06 20.15 41.76
CA ILE A 100 18.42 18.85 42.04
C ILE A 100 17.24 18.64 41.09
N GLU A 101 16.39 19.65 40.89
CA GLU A 101 15.27 19.58 39.95
C GLU A 101 15.74 19.38 38.51
N ALA A 102 16.77 20.10 38.07
CA ALA A 102 17.35 19.93 36.74
C ALA A 102 17.91 18.51 36.55
N ALA A 103 18.61 17.97 37.55
CA ALA A 103 19.10 16.61 37.52
C ALA A 103 17.95 15.58 37.42
N GLN A 104 16.85 15.80 38.15
CA GLN A 104 15.66 14.96 38.07
C GLN A 104 14.96 15.03 36.71
N ILE A 105 14.86 16.22 36.12
CA ILE A 105 14.27 16.40 34.78
C ILE A 105 15.12 15.66 33.74
N ILE A 106 16.46 15.74 33.82
CA ILE A 106 17.34 15.06 32.88
C ILE A 106 17.24 13.54 33.02
N THR A 107 17.22 12.99 34.24
CA THR A 107 17.09 11.54 34.45
C THR A 107 15.75 11.02 33.95
N ARG A 108 14.66 11.76 34.23
CA ARG A 108 13.33 11.45 33.71
C ARG A 108 13.28 11.50 32.18
N ALA A 109 13.80 12.56 31.57
CA ALA A 109 13.84 12.69 30.12
C ALA A 109 14.65 11.57 29.45
N LYS A 110 15.78 11.16 30.05
CA LYS A 110 16.58 10.03 29.57
C LYS A 110 15.83 8.70 29.69
N ALA A 111 15.14 8.47 30.81
CA ALA A 111 14.34 7.26 31.00
C ALA A 111 13.18 7.19 29.99
N GLU A 112 12.47 8.31 29.79
CA GLU A 112 11.40 8.41 28.79
C GLU A 112 11.92 8.19 27.37
N ALA A 113 13.07 8.79 27.02
CA ALA A 113 13.72 8.58 25.73
C ALA A 113 14.11 7.10 25.52
N GLN A 114 14.64 6.43 26.54
CA GLN A 114 14.99 5.02 26.46
C GLN A 114 13.75 4.15 26.21
N ILE A 115 12.64 4.40 26.92
CA ILE A 115 11.38 3.69 26.72
C ILE A 115 10.83 3.90 25.30
N LEU A 116 10.94 5.12 24.76
CA LEU A 116 10.53 5.42 23.38
C LEU A 116 11.41 4.69 22.36
N LEU A 117 12.72 4.59 22.59
CA LEU A 117 13.62 3.83 21.72
C LEU A 117 13.31 2.33 21.78
N ASP A 118 13.14 1.76 22.97
CA ASP A 118 12.87 0.33 23.14
C ASP A 118 11.51 -0.04 22.52
N SER A 119 10.48 0.80 22.71
CA SER A 119 9.17 0.60 22.09
C SER A 119 9.21 0.76 20.57
N GLY A 120 9.96 1.74 20.05
CA GLY A 120 10.20 1.93 18.63
C GLY A 120 10.91 0.75 17.99
N GLN A 121 11.99 0.27 18.61
CA GLN A 121 12.73 -0.92 18.16
C GLN A 121 11.84 -2.18 18.21
N GLY A 122 11.05 -2.35 19.26
CA GLY A 122 10.11 -3.45 19.38
C GLY A 122 8.98 -3.40 18.35
N ALA A 123 8.52 -2.21 17.95
CA ALA A 123 7.55 -2.05 16.86
C ALA A 123 8.18 -2.36 15.50
N LEU A 124 9.39 -1.87 15.24
CA LEU A 124 10.13 -2.14 13.99
C LEU A 124 10.41 -3.63 13.81
N ASN A 125 10.86 -4.32 14.86
CA ASN A 125 11.11 -5.77 14.78
C ASN A 125 9.83 -6.55 14.46
N ARG A 126 8.70 -6.19 15.09
CA ARG A 126 7.40 -6.79 14.78
C ARG A 126 6.97 -6.55 13.33
N MET A 127 7.14 -5.32 12.82
CA MET A 127 6.85 -5.01 11.42
C MET A 127 7.75 -5.80 10.46
N LEU A 128 9.04 -5.96 10.79
CA LEU A 128 9.95 -6.75 9.96
C LEU A 128 9.61 -8.24 9.98
N ASP A 129 9.21 -8.79 11.11
CA ASP A 129 8.82 -10.20 11.20
C ASP A 129 7.49 -10.46 10.48
N GLU A 130 6.53 -9.55 10.57
CA GLU A 130 5.28 -9.63 9.78
C GLU A 130 5.58 -9.54 8.27
N ALA A 131 6.38 -8.56 7.85
CA ALA A 131 6.76 -8.42 6.44
C ALA A 131 7.50 -9.66 5.91
N LYS A 132 8.38 -10.28 6.71
CA LYS A 132 9.05 -11.53 6.35
C LYS A 132 8.06 -12.70 6.26
N HIS A 133 7.09 -12.77 7.15
CA HIS A 133 6.05 -13.80 7.13
C HIS A 133 5.17 -13.70 5.89
N ASP A 134 4.71 -12.49 5.58
CA ASP A 134 3.91 -12.23 4.39
C ASP A 134 4.70 -12.47 3.10
N ALA A 135 5.97 -12.09 3.06
CA ALA A 135 6.84 -12.40 1.93
C ALA A 135 7.00 -13.91 1.71
N ARG A 136 7.10 -14.71 2.79
CA ARG A 136 7.15 -16.18 2.69
C ARG A 136 5.83 -16.76 2.21
N LYS A 137 4.70 -16.31 2.74
CA LYS A 137 3.37 -16.74 2.29
C LYS A 137 3.14 -16.43 0.82
N ALA A 138 3.52 -15.22 0.37
CA ALA A 138 3.40 -14.83 -1.02
C ALA A 138 4.28 -15.72 -1.92
N ALA A 139 5.54 -15.96 -1.52
CA ALA A 139 6.44 -16.86 -2.24
C ALA A 139 5.90 -18.30 -2.30
N GLU A 140 5.36 -18.83 -1.21
CA GLU A 140 4.72 -20.15 -1.18
C GLU A 140 3.46 -20.20 -2.06
N GLY A 141 2.69 -19.11 -2.15
CA GLY A 141 1.55 -18.98 -3.05
C GLY A 141 1.94 -19.04 -4.52
N GLU A 142 2.99 -18.29 -4.90
CA GLU A 142 3.51 -18.31 -6.27
C GLU A 142 4.12 -19.67 -6.64
N LEU A 143 4.84 -20.32 -5.72
CA LEU A 143 5.38 -21.66 -5.95
C LEU A 143 4.26 -22.68 -6.23
N LYS A 144 3.18 -22.66 -5.44
CA LYS A 144 2.02 -23.53 -5.68
C LYS A 144 1.35 -23.25 -7.01
N ARG A 145 1.19 -21.97 -7.38
CA ARG A 145 0.62 -21.58 -8.69
C ARG A 145 1.45 -22.14 -9.84
N VAL A 146 2.79 -22.03 -9.76
CA VAL A 146 3.70 -22.59 -10.77
C VAL A 146 3.64 -24.12 -10.79
N GLU A 147 3.58 -24.77 -9.62
CA GLU A 147 3.41 -26.22 -9.53
C GLU A 147 2.11 -26.71 -10.19
N ASP A 148 0.99 -26.02 -9.94
CA ASP A 148 -0.31 -26.31 -10.54
C ASP A 148 -0.30 -26.12 -12.06
N GLU A 149 0.36 -25.06 -12.55
CA GLU A 149 0.52 -24.81 -13.98
C GLU A 149 1.34 -25.92 -14.64
N VAL A 150 2.49 -26.31 -14.05
CA VAL A 150 3.32 -27.42 -14.54
C VAL A 150 2.52 -28.73 -14.53
N ALA A 151 1.76 -29.01 -13.49
CA ALA A 151 0.90 -30.18 -13.42
C ALA A 151 -0.15 -30.18 -14.55
N SER A 152 -0.75 -29.03 -14.85
CA SER A 152 -1.70 -28.89 -15.95
C SER A 152 -1.05 -29.12 -17.32
N MET A 153 0.18 -28.63 -17.53
CA MET A 153 0.93 -28.83 -18.77
C MET A 153 1.32 -30.30 -18.95
N LEU A 154 1.71 -30.98 -17.87
CA LEU A 154 2.01 -32.42 -17.90
C LEU A 154 0.76 -33.24 -18.23
N ALA A 155 -0.39 -32.94 -17.61
CA ALA A 155 -1.65 -33.60 -17.93
C ALA A 155 -2.03 -33.41 -19.41
N ARG A 156 -1.86 -32.19 -19.95
CA ARG A 156 -2.10 -31.91 -21.37
C ARG A 156 -1.13 -32.65 -22.28
N ARG A 157 0.15 -32.75 -21.90
CA ARG A 157 1.16 -33.51 -22.64
C ARG A 157 0.78 -34.99 -22.70
N ASP A 158 0.40 -35.58 -21.58
CA ASP A 158 0.04 -37.00 -21.50
C ASP A 158 -1.23 -37.30 -22.31
N PHE A 159 -2.20 -36.38 -22.31
CA PHE A 159 -3.36 -36.46 -23.19
C PHE A 159 -2.98 -36.45 -24.68
N LEU A 160 -2.11 -35.52 -25.10
CA LEU A 160 -1.66 -35.45 -26.50
C LEU A 160 -0.83 -36.68 -26.91
N LEU A 161 -0.03 -37.24 -26.00
CA LEU A 161 0.69 -38.49 -26.27
C LEU A 161 -0.28 -39.66 -26.47
N SER A 162 -1.31 -39.77 -25.63
CA SER A 162 -2.35 -40.79 -25.81
C SER A 162 -3.13 -40.61 -27.12
N ASP A 163 -3.37 -39.37 -27.56
CA ASP A 163 -4.02 -39.09 -28.84
C ASP A 163 -3.13 -39.48 -30.03
N VAL A 164 -1.83 -39.18 -29.99
CA VAL A 164 -0.87 -39.64 -31.00
C VAL A 164 -0.84 -41.17 -31.08
N GLU A 165 -0.78 -41.86 -29.94
CA GLU A 165 -0.86 -43.33 -29.89
C GLU A 165 -2.16 -43.85 -30.53
N HIS A 166 -3.29 -43.19 -30.29
CA HIS A 166 -4.58 -43.55 -30.88
C HIS A 166 -4.60 -43.35 -32.41
N LEU A 167 -4.06 -42.22 -32.90
CA LEU A 167 -3.93 -41.94 -34.33
C LEU A 167 -3.00 -42.94 -35.02
N GLU A 168 -1.89 -43.32 -34.38
CA GLU A 168 -0.98 -44.33 -34.89
C GLU A 168 -1.67 -45.70 -35.03
N GLN A 169 -2.41 -46.13 -34.00
CA GLN A 169 -3.20 -47.36 -34.05
C GLN A 169 -4.27 -47.32 -35.15
N HIS A 170 -4.95 -46.17 -35.30
CA HIS A 170 -5.93 -45.98 -36.36
C HIS A 170 -5.29 -46.10 -37.75
N ILE A 171 -4.13 -45.46 -37.98
CA ILE A 171 -3.40 -45.56 -39.25
C ILE A 171 -2.97 -47.01 -39.54
N VAL A 172 -2.48 -47.75 -38.55
CA VAL A 172 -2.13 -49.17 -38.71
C VAL A 172 -3.36 -49.98 -39.14
N THR A 173 -4.48 -49.81 -38.45
CA THR A 173 -5.75 -50.49 -38.76
C THR A 173 -6.24 -50.16 -40.18
N GLN A 174 -6.18 -48.89 -40.59
CA GLN A 174 -6.57 -48.48 -41.94
C GLN A 174 -5.65 -49.06 -43.01
N ARG A 175 -4.33 -49.13 -42.76
CA ARG A 175 -3.37 -49.76 -43.67
C ARG A 175 -3.61 -51.26 -43.81
N GLU A 176 -3.95 -51.96 -42.74
CA GLU A 176 -4.31 -53.38 -42.79
C GLU A 176 -5.58 -53.59 -43.61
N ARG A 177 -6.65 -52.83 -43.35
CA ARG A 177 -7.88 -52.87 -44.16
C ARG A 177 -7.63 -52.65 -45.65
N LEU A 178 -6.79 -51.67 -46.00
CA LEU A 178 -6.43 -51.40 -47.40
C LEU A 178 -5.66 -52.57 -48.02
N ARG A 179 -4.78 -53.24 -47.27
CA ARG A 179 -4.08 -54.45 -47.74
C ARG A 179 -5.04 -55.62 -47.94
N ASP A 180 -6.00 -55.80 -47.03
CA ASP A 180 -7.02 -56.85 -47.15
C ASP A 180 -7.90 -56.63 -48.38
N VAL A 181 -8.37 -55.40 -48.61
CA VAL A 181 -9.13 -55.03 -49.82
C VAL A 181 -8.29 -55.25 -51.08
N ALA A 182 -7.01 -54.84 -51.07
CA ALA A 182 -6.12 -55.06 -52.21
C ALA A 182 -5.90 -56.56 -52.49
N SER A 183 -5.73 -57.38 -51.45
CA SER A 183 -5.61 -58.84 -51.58
C SER A 183 -6.89 -59.46 -52.12
N ALA A 184 -8.06 -59.07 -51.59
CA ALA A 184 -9.35 -59.55 -52.05
C ALA A 184 -9.61 -59.18 -53.54
N LEU A 185 -9.25 -57.96 -53.95
CA LEU A 185 -9.31 -57.56 -55.36
C LEU A 185 -8.37 -58.40 -56.22
N ASN A 186 -7.14 -58.66 -55.76
CA ASN A 186 -6.19 -59.51 -56.47
C ASN A 186 -6.68 -60.98 -56.60
N ASP A 187 -7.31 -61.51 -55.55
CA ASP A 187 -7.91 -62.84 -55.56
C ASP A 187 -9.09 -62.91 -56.53
N LEU A 188 -9.95 -61.88 -56.58
CA LEU A 188 -11.02 -61.77 -57.56
C LEU A 188 -10.49 -61.71 -58.99
N VAL A 189 -9.45 -60.90 -59.23
CA VAL A 189 -8.80 -60.76 -60.54
C VAL A 189 -8.19 -62.10 -60.99
N SER A 190 -7.52 -62.81 -60.08
CA SER A 190 -6.86 -64.10 -60.40
C SER A 190 -7.84 -65.26 -60.56
N ARG A 191 -9.03 -65.21 -59.94
CA ARG A 191 -10.07 -66.25 -60.04
C ARG A 191 -10.84 -66.22 -61.37
N VAL A 192 -10.73 -65.18 -62.18
CA VAL A 192 -11.41 -65.07 -63.49
C VAL A 192 -10.47 -65.57 -64.62
N PRO A 193 -10.57 -66.85 -65.06
CA PRO A 193 -9.75 -67.37 -66.15
C PRO A 193 -10.12 -66.68 -67.47
N GLY A 194 -9.21 -65.86 -67.99
CA GLY A 194 -9.43 -64.97 -69.14
C GLY A 194 -9.17 -63.48 -68.85
N GLY A 195 -8.97 -63.12 -67.56
CA GLY A 195 -8.81 -61.74 -67.12
C GLY A 195 -10.11 -60.95 -67.13
N LEU A 196 -10.14 -59.75 -66.53
CA LEU A 196 -11.27 -58.81 -66.60
C LEU A 196 -11.52 -58.25 -68.02
N ALA A 197 -10.75 -58.69 -69.02
CA ALA A 197 -10.66 -58.08 -70.34
C ALA A 197 -11.97 -58.10 -71.15
N ASP A 198 -12.86 -59.06 -70.89
CA ASP A 198 -14.14 -59.21 -71.61
C ASP A 198 -15.39 -59.00 -70.73
N LEU A 199 -15.27 -58.30 -69.60
CA LEU A 199 -16.46 -57.77 -68.92
C LEU A 199 -17.03 -56.64 -69.78
N ARG A 200 -17.94 -57.01 -70.68
CA ARG A 200 -18.81 -56.11 -71.45
C ARG A 200 -19.27 -54.99 -70.52
N ARG A 201 -18.84 -53.75 -70.80
CA ARG A 201 -19.17 -52.57 -69.99
C ARG A 201 -20.64 -52.66 -69.58
N PRO A 202 -20.97 -52.69 -68.27
CA PRO A 202 -22.36 -52.63 -67.86
C PRO A 202 -22.95 -51.38 -68.52
N LEU A 203 -23.95 -51.60 -69.37
CA LEU A 203 -24.71 -50.52 -69.96
C LEU A 203 -25.39 -49.84 -68.79
N ILE A 204 -24.86 -48.68 -68.39
CA ILE A 204 -25.49 -47.79 -67.43
C ILE A 204 -26.74 -47.30 -68.15
N SER A 205 -27.83 -48.07 -68.07
CA SER A 205 -29.14 -47.65 -68.54
C SER A 205 -29.56 -46.47 -67.68
N ALA A 206 -29.31 -45.27 -68.21
CA ALA A 206 -29.97 -44.02 -67.86
C ALA A 206 -30.14 -43.79 -66.35
N VAL A 207 -29.07 -43.38 -65.68
CA VAL A 207 -29.27 -42.40 -64.60
C VAL A 207 -29.51 -41.08 -65.33
N SER A 208 -30.78 -40.71 -65.42
CA SER A 208 -31.20 -39.39 -65.87
C SER A 208 -30.49 -38.36 -65.00
N GLU A 209 -29.72 -37.47 -65.62
CA GLU A 209 -29.37 -36.18 -65.04
C GLU A 209 -30.69 -35.47 -64.68
N HIS A 210 -31.16 -35.64 -63.45
CA HIS A 210 -32.10 -34.73 -62.84
C HIS A 210 -31.29 -33.54 -62.31
N ASN A 211 -30.76 -32.77 -63.26
CA ASN A 211 -30.34 -31.42 -63.02
C ASN A 211 -31.62 -30.58 -63.01
N ALA A 212 -32.37 -30.68 -61.92
CA ALA A 212 -33.50 -29.79 -61.67
C ALA A 212 -33.01 -28.69 -60.75
N ASP A 213 -32.88 -27.52 -61.35
CA ASP A 213 -33.23 -26.23 -60.77
C ASP A 213 -33.99 -26.32 -59.44
N THR A 214 -33.29 -26.06 -58.34
CA THR A 214 -33.90 -25.35 -57.21
C THR A 214 -33.09 -24.08 -56.99
N ALA A 215 -33.37 -23.13 -57.88
CA ALA A 215 -33.45 -21.74 -57.47
C ALA A 215 -34.57 -21.59 -56.41
N ASP A 216 -34.37 -20.61 -55.54
CA ASP A 216 -35.42 -19.86 -54.84
C ASP A 216 -36.01 -20.46 -53.55
N SER A 217 -35.47 -19.97 -52.43
CA SER A 217 -36.19 -19.62 -51.18
C SER A 217 -35.11 -19.04 -50.24
N ASP A 218 -34.92 -17.73 -50.16
CA ASP A 218 -35.86 -16.72 -49.63
C ASP A 218 -36.16 -16.93 -48.14
N ASP A 219 -35.94 -15.85 -47.40
CA ASP A 219 -36.31 -15.52 -46.02
C ASP A 219 -35.98 -16.46 -44.86
N GLY A 220 -35.17 -15.91 -43.95
CA GLY A 220 -34.91 -16.43 -42.62
C GLY A 220 -34.05 -15.46 -41.81
N ASP A 221 -34.57 -14.25 -41.60
CA ASP A 221 -34.24 -13.42 -40.44
C ASP A 221 -34.35 -14.29 -39.18
N ASP A 222 -33.23 -14.57 -38.53
CA ASP A 222 -33.22 -15.07 -37.15
C ASP A 222 -32.31 -14.15 -36.33
N ASP A 223 -32.95 -13.12 -35.80
CA ASP A 223 -32.52 -12.35 -34.64
C ASP A 223 -32.28 -13.31 -33.46
N SER A 224 -31.04 -13.74 -33.28
CA SER A 224 -30.56 -14.17 -31.97
C SER A 224 -29.72 -13.05 -31.36
N ASP A 225 -30.42 -12.11 -30.72
CA ASP A 225 -29.93 -11.39 -29.55
C ASP A 225 -29.31 -12.41 -28.58
N SER A 226 -27.99 -12.51 -28.57
CA SER A 226 -27.25 -13.04 -27.43
C SER A 226 -26.38 -11.93 -26.89
N ASP A 227 -27.04 -11.06 -26.12
CA ASP A 227 -26.41 -10.30 -25.04
C ASP A 227 -25.55 -11.26 -24.20
N SER A 228 -24.25 -11.22 -24.48
CA SER A 228 -23.23 -11.53 -23.51
C SER A 228 -22.20 -10.41 -23.59
N GLU A 229 -22.51 -9.35 -22.86
CA GLU A 229 -21.51 -8.47 -22.28
C GLU A 229 -20.52 -9.35 -21.52
N ASP A 230 -19.44 -9.76 -22.17
CA ASP A 230 -18.19 -9.98 -21.47
C ASP A 230 -17.14 -9.06 -22.06
N THR A 231 -16.71 -8.17 -21.18
CA THR A 231 -15.84 -7.05 -21.44
C THR A 231 -14.54 -7.50 -22.06
N VAL A 232 -14.23 -6.88 -23.19
CA VAL A 232 -12.89 -6.70 -23.74
C VAL A 232 -11.91 -6.32 -22.64
N ASP A 233 -11.13 -7.29 -22.16
CA ASP A 233 -9.75 -7.06 -21.76
C ASP A 233 -8.93 -7.12 -23.05
N THR A 234 -8.88 -5.99 -23.75
CA THR A 234 -7.99 -5.75 -24.89
C THR A 234 -6.55 -5.84 -24.39
N VAL A 235 -5.99 -7.04 -24.44
CA VAL A 235 -4.55 -7.22 -24.51
C VAL A 235 -4.12 -6.71 -25.89
N ASP A 236 -3.34 -5.64 -25.91
CA ASP A 236 -2.63 -5.12 -27.07
C ASP A 236 -1.80 -6.25 -27.73
N ILE A 237 -2.40 -6.91 -28.72
CA ILE A 237 -1.73 -7.80 -29.67
C ILE A 237 -1.26 -6.93 -30.83
N ASP A 238 -0.23 -6.12 -30.57
CA ASP A 238 0.65 -5.64 -31.63
C ASP A 238 1.70 -6.72 -31.90
N GLY A 239 1.40 -7.54 -32.89
CA GLY A 239 2.33 -8.50 -33.46
C GLY A 239 3.52 -7.82 -34.15
N THR A 240 4.54 -7.49 -33.37
CA THR A 240 5.92 -7.33 -33.88
C THR A 240 6.86 -8.33 -33.21
N PRO A 241 7.32 -9.39 -33.90
CA PRO A 241 8.47 -10.15 -33.46
C PRO A 241 9.73 -9.38 -33.89
N ALA A 242 10.07 -8.34 -33.14
CA ALA A 242 11.37 -7.69 -33.26
C ALA A 242 12.40 -8.56 -32.52
N TRP A 243 13.02 -9.50 -33.23
CA TRP A 243 14.36 -9.99 -32.90
C TRP A 243 15.41 -8.89 -33.16
N GLY A 244 15.15 -7.69 -32.65
CA GLY A 244 16.06 -6.58 -32.58
C GLY A 244 16.65 -6.58 -31.18
N MET A 245 17.90 -7.01 -31.07
CA MET A 245 18.75 -6.74 -29.92
C MET A 245 18.62 -5.26 -29.56
N ALA A 246 17.84 -4.96 -28.52
CA ALA A 246 18.01 -3.70 -27.82
C ALA A 246 19.43 -3.73 -27.24
N PRO A 247 20.30 -2.74 -27.55
CA PRO A 247 21.59 -2.67 -26.91
C PRO A 247 21.38 -2.61 -25.39
N PRO A 248 22.20 -3.32 -24.60
CA PRO A 248 22.08 -3.26 -23.15
C PRO A 248 22.18 -1.82 -22.72
N ASP A 249 21.20 -1.40 -21.91
CA ASP A 249 21.19 -0.11 -21.24
C ASP A 249 22.56 0.15 -20.59
N PRO A 250 23.33 1.17 -21.02
CA PRO A 250 24.65 1.43 -20.47
C PRO A 250 24.59 1.78 -18.97
N ALA A 251 23.42 2.15 -18.45
CA ALA A 251 23.23 2.41 -17.02
C ALA A 251 23.25 1.11 -16.17
N ARG A 252 22.87 -0.04 -16.74
CA ARG A 252 22.90 -1.34 -16.02
C ARG A 252 24.24 -2.05 -16.11
N ALA A 253 25.03 -1.82 -17.17
CA ALA A 253 26.39 -2.34 -17.27
C ALA A 253 27.38 -1.65 -16.30
N ALA A 254 27.10 -0.41 -15.90
CA ALA A 254 27.92 0.34 -14.94
C ALA A 254 27.75 -0.11 -13.48
N LEU A 255 26.69 -0.88 -13.14
CA LEU A 255 26.44 -1.31 -11.76
C LEU A 255 27.08 -2.66 -11.41
N LEU A 256 27.51 -3.45 -12.40
CA LEU A 256 28.16 -4.76 -12.19
C LEU A 256 29.67 -4.78 -12.44
N ALA A 257 30.24 -3.74 -13.04
CA ALA A 257 31.68 -3.57 -13.14
C ALA A 257 32.16 -2.70 -11.96
N GLY A 258 32.92 -3.30 -11.05
CA GLY A 258 33.39 -2.68 -9.81
C GLY A 258 33.89 -1.25 -9.99
N ALA A 259 33.12 -0.29 -9.49
CA ALA A 259 33.57 1.07 -9.30
C ALA A 259 34.41 1.13 -8.03
N GLU A 260 35.72 1.07 -8.20
CA GLU A 260 36.65 1.60 -7.21
C GLU A 260 36.25 3.03 -6.86
N HIS A 261 36.31 3.29 -5.56
CA HIS A 261 36.02 4.55 -4.89
C HIS A 261 36.59 5.78 -5.62
N ALA A 262 35.73 6.52 -6.31
CA ALA A 262 35.94 7.93 -6.60
C ALA A 262 35.00 8.75 -5.70
N PRO A 263 35.51 9.63 -4.81
CA PRO A 263 34.65 10.46 -3.98
C PRO A 263 33.88 11.44 -4.87
N LEU A 264 32.55 11.33 -4.85
CA LEU A 264 31.67 12.28 -5.50
C LEU A 264 31.90 13.69 -4.92
N PRO A 265 31.96 14.74 -5.74
CA PRO A 265 32.01 16.11 -5.24
C PRO A 265 30.70 16.40 -4.50
N MET A 266 30.81 16.75 -3.21
CA MET A 266 29.70 17.33 -2.45
C MET A 266 29.25 18.61 -3.17
N VAL A 267 28.13 18.53 -3.89
CA VAL A 267 27.36 19.70 -4.25
C VAL A 267 26.66 20.15 -2.97
N VAL A 268 27.26 21.14 -2.30
CA VAL A 268 26.63 21.89 -1.21
C VAL A 268 25.55 22.75 -1.87
N PRO A 269 24.25 22.53 -1.63
CA PRO A 269 23.24 23.46 -2.10
C PRO A 269 23.39 24.79 -1.35
N ASP A 270 23.49 25.88 -2.10
CA ASP A 270 23.79 27.25 -1.65
C ASP A 270 22.63 27.94 -0.89
N ASN A 271 21.74 27.16 -0.27
CA ASN A 271 20.49 27.66 0.34
C ASN A 271 20.46 27.48 1.87
N ALA A 272 21.62 27.61 2.54
CA ALA A 272 21.75 27.46 4.00
C ALA A 272 21.68 28.79 4.79
N GLN A 273 20.91 29.78 4.33
CA GLN A 273 20.81 31.07 5.03
C GLN A 273 19.39 31.61 5.30
N GLU A 274 18.32 30.90 4.98
CA GLU A 274 16.98 31.34 5.39
C GLU A 274 16.22 30.25 6.14
N LEU A 275 15.70 30.63 7.31
CA LEU A 275 14.82 29.91 8.23
C LEU A 275 15.47 29.01 9.29
N TYR A 276 16.17 29.65 10.23
CA TYR A 276 15.94 29.36 11.64
C TYR A 276 14.74 30.20 12.13
N ASP A 277 13.64 29.55 12.50
CA ASP A 277 12.73 30.09 13.53
C ASP A 277 12.44 28.98 14.55
N VAL A 278 13.44 28.78 15.43
CA VAL A 278 13.41 27.81 16.53
C VAL A 278 12.79 28.49 17.75
N THR A 279 11.47 28.60 17.74
CA THR A 279 10.66 28.95 18.93
C THR A 279 9.32 28.22 18.99
N GLN A 280 9.24 26.98 18.49
CA GLN A 280 8.05 26.14 18.74
C GLN A 280 8.20 25.31 20.04
N PRO A 281 7.22 25.39 20.96
CA PRO A 281 7.22 24.57 22.16
C PRO A 281 6.93 23.09 21.83
N ILE A 282 7.73 22.21 22.42
CA ILE A 282 7.62 20.75 22.32
C ILE A 282 6.21 20.29 22.78
N PRO A 283 5.44 19.57 21.95
CA PRO A 283 4.15 19.04 22.37
C PRO A 283 4.34 17.96 23.45
N ARG A 284 3.77 18.20 24.63
CA ARG A 284 3.69 17.21 25.72
C ARG A 284 2.80 16.05 25.27
N VAL A 285 3.41 14.87 25.08
CA VAL A 285 2.70 13.60 24.93
C VAL A 285 1.92 13.34 26.23
N ARG A 286 0.60 13.45 26.19
CA ARG A 286 -0.27 12.99 27.28
C ARG A 286 -0.45 11.48 27.12
N PHE A 287 0.13 10.73 28.04
CA PHE A 287 -0.25 9.34 28.26
C PHE A 287 -1.73 9.31 28.68
N ALA A 288 -2.58 8.72 27.84
CA ALA A 288 -3.94 8.42 28.21
C ALA A 288 -3.92 7.35 29.31
N ALA A 289 -4.48 7.70 30.47
CA ALA A 289 -4.80 6.74 31.51
C ALA A 289 -5.79 5.71 30.94
N ALA A 290 -5.41 4.43 31.02
CA ALA A 290 -6.32 3.33 30.81
C ALA A 290 -7.19 3.18 32.07
N GLU A 291 -8.34 3.84 32.07
CA GLU A 291 -9.46 3.55 32.95
C GLU A 291 -10.62 3.07 32.09
N ASP A 292 -10.84 1.75 32.04
CA ASP A 292 -12.15 1.08 32.09
C ASP A 292 -11.97 -0.39 31.70
N LEU A 293 -11.71 -1.23 32.71
CA LEU A 293 -11.89 -2.67 32.61
C LEU A 293 -13.14 -3.03 33.44
N PRO A 294 -14.23 -3.53 32.83
CA PRO A 294 -15.42 -3.91 33.57
C PRO A 294 -15.17 -5.19 34.37
N ASP A 295 -15.57 -5.12 35.65
CA ASP A 295 -15.46 -6.15 36.67
C ASP A 295 -16.35 -7.35 36.32
N GLY A 296 -15.74 -8.38 35.71
CA GLY A 296 -16.39 -9.62 35.32
C GLY A 296 -16.37 -10.64 36.45
N SER A 297 -17.23 -10.47 37.46
CA SER A 297 -17.47 -11.46 38.51
C SER A 297 -18.19 -12.69 37.95
N GLY A 298 -17.43 -13.70 37.53
CA GLY A 298 -17.93 -15.02 37.14
C GLY A 298 -17.34 -16.11 38.05
N ARG A 299 -18.02 -16.39 39.16
CA ARG A 299 -17.66 -17.45 40.12
C ARG A 299 -18.43 -18.73 39.75
N PRO A 300 -17.79 -19.85 39.41
CA PRO A 300 -18.51 -21.12 39.30
C PRO A 300 -18.62 -21.78 40.67
N GLY A 301 -19.84 -22.28 40.96
CA GLY A 301 -20.10 -23.28 41.99
C GLY A 301 -19.95 -24.70 41.46
#